data_AF-A0A822BD17-F1
#
_entry.id   AF-A0A822BD17-F1
#
_cell.length_a   1.000
_cell.length_b   1.000
_cell.length_c   1.000
_cell.angle_alpha   90.00
_cell.angle_beta   90.00
_cell.angle_gamma   90.00
#
_symmetry.space_group_name_H-M   'P 1'
#
loop_
_entity.id
_entity.type
_entity.pdbx_description
1 polymer ?
#
loop_
_entity_poly.entity_id
_entity_poly.type
_entity_poly.pdbx_seq_one_letter_code
_entity_poly.pdbx_strand_id
1 'polypeptide(L)'
;DVRPATRFVLYHPERTLGLILFNVGYRAPTKFDFEQTLTFTKKNLGYETVGYWEFFDFNDAAKVLEGNPDRLIDLGYANDSTLWKTDFPPLSKAREWLAKEKTTTRASCLTHKDCEIIRKCITEGIQPKLNWYKSAIDNVDWDDEKSLDPTIKRPVLYVAAM
;
A
#
# COMPACT_ATOMS: atom_id res chain seq x y z
N ASP A 1 -9.75 4.11 0.56
CA ASP A 1 -9.09 2.87 1.00
C ASP A 1 -9.97 1.69 0.59
N VAL A 2 -9.36 0.64 0.05
CA VAL A 2 -10.06 -0.54 -0.52
C VAL A 2 -10.68 -1.41 0.58
N ARG A 3 -10.02 -1.60 1.72
CA ARG A 3 -10.56 -2.47 2.78
C ARG A 3 -11.86 -1.90 3.38
N PRO A 4 -11.94 -0.64 3.82
CA PRO A 4 -13.20 -0.07 4.33
C PRO A 4 -14.34 -0.11 3.32
N ALA A 5 -14.06 0.21 2.05
CA ALA A 5 -15.08 0.20 1.01
C ALA A 5 -15.62 -1.23 0.77
N THR A 6 -14.74 -2.22 0.64
CA THR A 6 -15.17 -3.62 0.44
C THR A 6 -15.96 -4.15 1.62
N ARG A 7 -15.56 -3.86 2.87
CA ARG A 7 -16.29 -4.29 4.07
C ARG A 7 -17.64 -3.61 4.20
N PHE A 8 -17.75 -2.32 3.87
CA PHE A 8 -19.04 -1.63 3.85
C PHE A 8 -20.06 -2.34 2.94
N VAL A 9 -19.63 -2.76 1.73
CA VAL A 9 -20.52 -3.48 0.80
C VAL A 9 -20.94 -4.86 1.33
N LEU A 10 -20.08 -5.53 2.10
CA LEU A 10 -20.40 -6.82 2.72
C LEU A 10 -21.38 -6.67 3.89
N TYR A 11 -21.18 -5.68 4.77
CA TYR A 11 -22.07 -5.42 5.91
C TYR A 11 -23.43 -4.86 5.47
N HIS A 12 -23.43 -3.95 4.49
CA HIS A 12 -24.59 -3.19 4.09
C HIS A 12 -24.82 -3.22 2.57
N PRO A 13 -25.02 -4.42 1.97
CA PRO A 13 -25.29 -4.51 0.55
C PRO A 13 -26.54 -3.72 0.17
N GLU A 14 -27.56 -3.66 1.03
CA GLU A 14 -28.79 -2.88 0.84
C GLU A 14 -28.56 -1.37 0.71
N ARG A 15 -27.43 -0.85 1.21
CA ARG A 15 -27.05 0.58 1.14
C ARG A 15 -26.07 0.88 0.03
N THR A 16 -25.75 -0.10 -0.82
CA THR A 16 -24.71 0.00 -1.84
C THR A 16 -25.30 -0.25 -3.23
N LEU A 17 -25.09 0.69 -4.15
CA LEU A 17 -25.47 0.53 -5.57
C LEU A 17 -24.42 -0.25 -6.38
N GLY A 18 -23.14 -0.08 -6.05
CA GLY A 18 -22.01 -0.75 -6.69
C GLY A 18 -20.69 -0.36 -6.02
N LEU A 19 -19.61 -1.04 -6.39
CA LEU A 19 -18.27 -0.82 -5.84
C LEU A 19 -17.27 -0.58 -6.97
N ILE A 20 -16.46 0.47 -6.86
CA ILE A 20 -15.35 0.72 -7.78
C ILE A 20 -14.04 0.64 -6.97
N LEU A 21 -13.12 -0.21 -7.42
CA LEU A 21 -11.84 -0.47 -6.79
C LEU A 21 -10.71 0.02 -7.70
N PHE A 22 -9.85 0.88 -7.16
CA PHE A 22 -8.68 1.41 -7.86
C PHE A 22 -7.41 0.77 -7.30
N ASN A 23 -6.53 0.29 -8.19
CA ASN A 23 -5.18 -0.23 -7.93
C ASN A 23 -5.08 -1.51 -7.08
N VAL A 24 -5.98 -1.72 -6.11
CA VAL A 24 -6.05 -2.91 -5.27
C VAL A 24 -7.43 -3.55 -5.42
N GLY A 25 -7.44 -4.83 -5.82
CA GLY A 25 -8.67 -5.60 -6.01
C GLY A 25 -9.32 -6.06 -4.71
N TYR A 26 -10.51 -6.64 -4.83
CA TYR A 26 -11.23 -7.21 -3.69
C TYR A 26 -10.47 -8.39 -3.09
N ARG A 27 -10.35 -8.41 -1.75
CA ARG A 27 -9.92 -9.58 -0.98
C ARG A 27 -11.00 -9.93 0.03
N ALA A 28 -11.44 -11.19 0.00
CA ALA A 28 -12.37 -11.72 0.98
C ALA A 28 -11.85 -11.53 2.43
N PRO A 29 -12.73 -11.43 3.43
CA PRO A 29 -12.36 -11.53 4.84
C PRO A 29 -11.46 -12.74 5.09
N THR A 30 -10.23 -12.47 5.52
CA THR A 30 -9.23 -13.48 5.86
C THR A 30 -8.17 -12.85 6.74
N LYS A 31 -7.51 -13.68 7.56
CA LYS A 31 -6.26 -13.26 8.17
C LYS A 31 -5.20 -13.05 7.10
N PHE A 32 -4.45 -11.98 7.26
CA PHE A 32 -3.24 -11.71 6.51
C PHE A 32 -2.05 -12.36 7.23
N ASP A 33 -1.33 -13.21 6.50
CA ASP A 33 -0.08 -13.81 6.95
C ASP A 33 1.08 -13.14 6.19
N PHE A 34 1.79 -12.26 6.89
CA PHE A 34 2.86 -11.45 6.32
C PHE A 34 4.02 -12.33 5.84
N GLU A 35 4.52 -13.23 6.69
CA GLU A 35 5.65 -14.12 6.39
C GLU A 35 5.34 -15.09 5.25
N GLN A 36 4.14 -15.67 5.25
CA GLN A 36 3.70 -16.51 4.14
C GLN A 36 3.62 -15.72 2.83
N THR A 37 3.15 -14.48 2.86
CA THR A 37 3.08 -13.61 1.67
C THR A 37 4.48 -13.27 1.15
N LEU A 38 5.43 -12.95 2.02
CA LEU A 38 6.83 -12.71 1.64
C LEU A 38 7.43 -13.96 0.98
N THR A 39 7.29 -15.12 1.63
CA THR A 39 7.81 -16.40 1.14
C THR A 39 7.20 -16.77 -0.22
N PHE A 40 5.88 -16.64 -0.35
CA PHE A 40 5.15 -16.95 -1.57
C PHE A 40 5.57 -16.04 -2.72
N THR A 41 5.66 -14.74 -2.48
CA THR A 41 5.96 -13.76 -3.53
C THR A 41 7.41 -13.85 -3.97
N LYS A 42 8.35 -14.03 -3.05
CA LYS A 42 9.76 -14.30 -3.38
C LYS A 42 9.92 -15.56 -4.24
N LYS A 43 9.25 -16.65 -3.88
CA LYS A 43 9.32 -17.92 -4.62
C LYS A 43 8.77 -17.81 -6.04
N ASN A 44 7.65 -17.10 -6.23
CA ASN A 44 6.95 -17.07 -7.52
C ASN A 44 7.32 -15.88 -8.42
N LEU A 45 7.77 -14.77 -7.83
CA LEU A 45 8.05 -13.52 -8.54
C LEU A 45 9.52 -13.09 -8.46
N GLY A 46 10.33 -13.76 -7.64
CA GLY A 46 11.76 -13.50 -7.46
C GLY A 46 12.10 -12.42 -6.42
N TYR A 47 11.10 -11.77 -5.82
CA TYR A 47 11.27 -10.73 -4.80
C TYR A 47 10.03 -10.63 -3.89
N GLU A 48 10.20 -10.08 -2.69
CA GLU A 48 9.12 -9.85 -1.75
C GLU A 48 8.28 -8.62 -2.19
N THR A 49 6.99 -8.82 -2.48
CA THR A 49 6.13 -7.73 -3.01
C THR A 49 5.49 -6.83 -1.95
N VAL A 50 5.65 -7.18 -0.67
CA VAL A 50 5.11 -6.41 0.47
C VAL A 50 6.12 -6.20 1.58
N GLY A 51 7.41 -6.50 1.35
CA GLY A 51 8.46 -6.36 2.37
C GLY A 51 8.57 -4.96 2.97
N TYR A 52 8.29 -3.90 2.19
CA TYR A 52 8.25 -2.53 2.70
C TYR A 52 7.22 -2.28 3.82
N TRP A 53 6.22 -3.17 3.99
CA TRP A 53 5.24 -3.07 5.08
C TRP A 53 5.91 -3.21 6.46
N GLU A 54 6.97 -4.01 6.56
CA GLU A 54 7.78 -4.12 7.79
C GLU A 54 8.34 -2.76 8.19
N PHE A 55 8.94 -2.04 7.24
CA PHE A 55 9.44 -0.70 7.51
C PHE A 55 8.32 0.24 7.95
N PHE A 56 7.14 0.17 7.32
CA PHE A 56 6.00 1.03 7.67
C PHE A 56 5.38 0.69 9.03
N ASP A 57 5.62 -0.51 9.54
CA ASP A 57 5.20 -0.92 10.88
C ASP A 57 6.10 -0.36 12.00
N PHE A 58 7.34 0.02 11.70
CA PHE A 58 8.25 0.59 12.69
C PHE A 58 7.73 1.91 13.30
N ASN A 59 8.09 2.15 14.56
CA ASN A 59 7.68 3.34 15.31
C ASN A 59 8.29 4.64 14.76
N ASP A 60 9.44 4.57 14.09
CA ASP A 60 10.12 5.73 13.52
C ASP A 60 9.81 5.94 12.02
N ALA A 61 8.99 5.08 11.42
CA ALA A 61 8.72 5.09 9.98
C ALA A 61 8.20 6.45 9.48
N ALA A 62 7.22 7.02 10.17
CA ALA A 62 6.67 8.33 9.82
C ALA A 62 7.74 9.42 9.82
N LYS A 63 8.57 9.48 10.87
CA LYS A 63 9.68 10.44 10.97
C LYS A 63 10.67 10.29 9.81
N VAL A 64 11.02 9.05 9.43
CA VAL A 64 11.94 8.78 8.31
C VAL A 64 11.33 9.23 6.98
N LEU A 65 10.05 8.94 6.75
CA LEU A 65 9.34 9.30 5.51
C LEU A 65 9.15 10.82 5.39
N GLU A 66 8.71 11.47 6.47
CA GLU A 66 8.52 12.93 6.57
C GLU A 66 9.83 13.71 6.41
N GLY A 67 10.95 13.15 6.87
CA GLY A 67 12.27 13.74 6.70
C GLY A 67 12.87 13.57 5.29
N ASN A 68 12.29 12.71 4.44
CA ASN A 68 12.81 12.38 3.11
C ASN A 68 11.73 12.36 2.01
N PRO A 69 10.84 13.38 1.93
CA PRO A 69 9.66 13.31 1.08
C PRO A 69 10.03 13.27 -0.41
N ASP A 70 11.07 13.98 -0.83
CA ASP A 70 11.52 13.98 -2.22
C ASP A 70 12.09 12.62 -2.66
N ARG A 71 12.85 11.95 -1.79
CA ARG A 71 13.36 10.60 -2.07
C ARG A 71 12.23 9.58 -2.09
N LEU A 72 11.21 9.77 -1.25
CA LEU A 72 10.01 8.94 -1.28
C LEU A 72 9.22 9.14 -2.57
N ILE A 73 9.11 10.38 -3.07
CA ILE A 73 8.49 10.67 -4.36
C ILE A 73 9.30 10.06 -5.50
N ASP A 74 10.63 10.21 -5.49
CA ASP A 74 11.52 9.59 -6.48
C ASP A 74 11.31 8.08 -6.55
N LEU A 75 11.24 7.41 -5.39
CA LEU A 75 11.02 5.97 -5.32
C LEU A 75 9.60 5.58 -5.74
N GLY A 76 8.59 6.21 -5.17
CA GLY A 76 7.18 5.88 -5.36
C GLY A 76 6.65 6.23 -6.75
N TYR A 77 7.33 7.12 -7.47
CA TYR A 77 6.97 7.56 -8.81
C TYR A 77 8.15 7.49 -9.78
N ALA A 78 8.99 6.46 -9.65
CA ALA A 78 10.08 6.21 -10.57
C ALA A 78 9.57 6.04 -12.02
N ASN A 79 10.26 6.65 -13.00
CA ASN A 79 9.94 6.49 -14.42
C ASN A 79 10.20 5.07 -14.91
N ASP A 80 11.23 4.42 -14.38
CA ASP A 80 11.51 3.01 -14.60
C ASP A 80 10.94 2.19 -13.43
N SER A 81 9.82 1.51 -13.68
CA SER A 81 9.14 0.69 -12.67
C SER A 81 9.91 -0.59 -12.33
N THR A 82 10.91 -0.99 -13.12
CA THR A 82 11.74 -2.17 -12.79
C THR A 82 12.56 -1.95 -11.52
N LEU A 83 12.83 -0.68 -11.18
CA LEU A 83 13.48 -0.25 -9.94
C LEU A 83 12.79 -0.80 -8.70
N TRP A 84 11.45 -0.91 -8.72
CA TRP A 84 10.72 -1.38 -7.55
C TRP A 84 11.13 -2.79 -7.15
N LYS A 85 11.37 -3.69 -8.11
CA LYS A 85 11.78 -5.08 -7.84
C LYS A 85 13.04 -5.19 -6.99
N THR A 86 13.89 -4.16 -6.98
CA THR A 86 15.17 -4.14 -6.25
C THR A 86 15.20 -3.18 -5.08
N ASP A 87 14.47 -2.07 -5.15
CA ASP A 87 14.67 -0.93 -4.24
C ASP A 87 13.43 -0.50 -3.46
N PHE A 88 12.23 -1.03 -3.76
CA PHE A 88 11.02 -0.63 -3.05
C PHE A 88 10.33 -1.77 -2.29
N PRO A 89 9.52 -2.66 -2.89
CA PRO A 89 8.86 -3.70 -2.10
C PRO A 89 9.73 -4.65 -1.29
N PRO A 90 10.97 -5.04 -1.71
CA PRO A 90 11.73 -6.01 -0.94
C PRO A 90 12.07 -5.50 0.48
N LEU A 91 12.22 -6.44 1.40
CA LEU A 91 12.51 -6.15 2.82
C LEU A 91 13.69 -5.18 2.96
N SER A 92 13.58 -4.25 3.89
CA SER A 92 14.55 -3.18 4.17
C SER A 92 14.87 -2.20 3.03
N LYS A 93 14.52 -2.48 1.76
CA LYS A 93 14.99 -1.71 0.61
C LYS A 93 14.44 -0.29 0.55
N ALA A 94 13.15 -0.12 0.83
CA ALA A 94 12.56 1.22 0.92
C ALA A 94 13.28 2.10 1.97
N ARG A 95 13.63 1.54 3.14
CA ARG A 95 14.34 2.27 4.19
C ARG A 95 15.79 2.56 3.80
N GLU A 96 16.48 1.60 3.20
CA GLU A 96 17.83 1.79 2.66
C GLU A 96 17.88 2.88 1.59
N TRP A 97 16.88 2.94 0.71
CA TRP A 97 16.76 3.97 -0.31
C TRP A 97 16.69 5.37 0.32
N LEU A 98 15.84 5.55 1.32
CA LEU A 98 15.65 6.85 1.98
C LEU A 98 16.91 7.28 2.76
N ALA A 99 17.65 6.33 3.31
CA ALA A 99 18.89 6.59 4.03
C ALA A 99 20.07 6.98 3.11
N LYS A 100 20.08 6.49 1.87
CA LYS A 100 21.11 6.81 0.87
C LYS A 100 20.74 8.10 0.12
N GLU A 101 21.73 8.80 -0.40
CA GLU A 101 21.51 9.93 -1.32
C GLU A 101 21.17 9.45 -2.74
N LYS A 102 20.33 8.41 -2.86
CA LYS A 102 19.91 7.84 -4.14
C LYS A 102 18.69 8.60 -4.67
N THR A 103 18.70 8.88 -5.96
CA THR A 103 17.60 9.55 -6.69
C THR A 103 17.34 8.80 -7.99
N THR A 104 16.18 9.06 -8.62
CA THR A 104 15.85 8.56 -9.96
C THR A 104 15.02 9.58 -10.72
N THR A 105 14.92 9.41 -12.03
CA THR A 105 14.00 10.19 -12.85
C THR A 105 12.56 9.80 -12.49
N ARG A 106 11.74 10.80 -12.13
CA ARG A 106 10.31 10.62 -11.86
C ARG A 106 9.53 10.38 -13.16
N ALA A 107 8.40 9.70 -13.05
CA ALA A 107 7.51 9.44 -14.17
C ALA A 107 7.07 10.75 -14.83
N SER A 108 7.08 10.78 -16.16
CA SER A 108 6.82 11.98 -16.97
C SER A 108 5.41 12.56 -16.80
N CYS A 109 4.47 11.78 -16.27
CA CYS A 109 3.12 12.23 -15.96
C CYS A 109 3.03 13.08 -14.68
N LEU A 110 4.07 13.10 -13.82
CA LEU A 110 4.08 13.95 -12.64
C LEU A 110 4.45 15.38 -13.01
N THR A 111 3.52 16.29 -12.78
CA THR A 111 3.80 17.71 -12.85
C THR A 111 4.50 18.20 -11.58
N HIS A 112 5.04 19.43 -11.63
CA HIS A 112 5.54 20.10 -10.42
C HIS A 112 4.45 20.19 -9.35
N LYS A 113 3.20 20.44 -9.76
CA LYS A 113 2.07 20.60 -8.84
C LYS A 113 1.73 19.28 -8.14
N ASP A 114 1.79 18.16 -8.86
CA ASP A 114 1.57 16.84 -8.26
C ASP A 114 2.63 16.55 -7.20
N CYS A 115 3.90 16.83 -7.50
CA CYS A 115 5.00 16.66 -6.55
C CYS A 115 4.80 17.52 -5.29
N GLU A 116 4.34 18.76 -5.42
CA GLU A 116 4.02 19.62 -4.27
C GLU A 116 2.90 19.02 -3.40
N ILE A 117 1.83 18.53 -4.03
CA ILE A 117 0.68 17.94 -3.32
C ILE A 117 1.11 16.67 -2.60
N ILE A 118 1.88 15.80 -3.25
CA ILE A 118 2.38 14.56 -2.66
C ILE A 118 3.33 14.88 -1.51
N ARG A 119 4.26 15.82 -1.70
CA ARG A 119 5.19 16.27 -0.65
C ARG A 119 4.41 16.76 0.57
N LYS A 120 3.39 17.61 0.35
CA LYS A 120 2.51 18.10 1.41
C LYS A 120 1.80 16.95 2.14
N CYS A 121 1.23 16.00 1.40
CA CYS A 121 0.58 14.81 1.98
C CYS A 121 1.51 13.95 2.82
N ILE A 122 2.81 13.92 2.51
CA ILE A 122 3.82 13.22 3.29
C ILE A 122 4.16 14.03 4.54
N THR A 123 4.46 15.32 4.39
CA THR A 123 5.00 16.17 5.47
C THR A 123 3.96 16.66 6.48
N GLU A 124 2.67 16.64 6.16
CA GLU A 124 1.59 17.06 7.08
C GLU A 124 1.16 15.97 8.09
N GLY A 125 1.91 14.88 8.20
CA GLY A 125 1.64 13.79 9.12
C GLY A 125 1.24 12.51 8.38
N ILE A 126 2.21 11.64 8.11
CA ILE A 126 1.98 10.38 7.39
C ILE A 126 1.57 9.23 8.32
N GLN A 127 1.79 9.36 9.64
CA GLN A 127 1.55 8.29 10.61
C GLN A 127 0.16 7.64 10.52
N PRO A 128 -0.97 8.37 10.41
CA PRO A 128 -2.28 7.74 10.28
C PRO A 128 -2.41 6.86 9.03
N LYS A 129 -1.70 7.20 7.95
CA LYS A 129 -1.70 6.40 6.70
C LYS A 129 -0.93 5.09 6.90
N LEU A 130 0.11 5.11 7.73
CA LEU A 130 0.92 3.91 8.04
C LEU A 130 0.16 2.91 8.93
N ASN A 131 -0.78 3.38 9.75
CA ASN A 131 -1.58 2.52 10.63
C ASN A 131 -2.39 1.46 9.88
N TRP A 132 -2.70 1.68 8.59
CA TRP A 132 -3.32 0.66 7.75
C TRP A 132 -2.46 -0.60 7.62
N TYR A 133 -1.14 -0.44 7.45
CA TYR A 133 -0.19 -1.54 7.36
C TYR A 133 -0.09 -2.29 8.69
N LYS A 134 0.00 -1.55 9.80
CA LYS A 134 0.03 -2.11 11.16
C LYS A 134 -1.22 -2.94 11.45
N SER A 135 -2.40 -2.34 11.22
CA SER A 135 -3.70 -2.98 11.35
C SER A 135 -3.82 -4.26 10.51
N ALA A 136 -3.30 -4.25 9.28
CA ALA A 136 -3.31 -5.41 8.40
C ALA A 136 -2.40 -6.54 8.91
N ILE A 137 -1.18 -6.23 9.37
CA ILE A 137 -0.22 -7.19 9.93
C ILE A 137 -0.77 -7.80 11.23
N ASP A 138 -1.27 -6.95 12.14
CA ASP A 138 -1.81 -7.35 13.44
C ASP A 138 -3.18 -8.02 13.35
N ASN A 139 -3.80 -8.03 12.16
CA ASN A 139 -5.12 -8.61 11.91
C ASN A 139 -6.21 -8.04 12.83
N VAL A 140 -6.14 -6.75 13.16
CA VAL A 140 -7.02 -6.12 14.16
C VAL A 140 -8.51 -6.22 13.80
N ASP A 141 -8.84 -6.22 12.50
CA ASP A 141 -10.23 -6.27 12.03
C ASP A 141 -10.80 -7.71 11.98
N TRP A 142 -9.98 -8.74 12.20
CA TRP A 142 -10.37 -10.14 11.92
C TRP A 142 -11.61 -10.58 12.68
N ASP A 143 -11.70 -10.25 13.97
CA ASP A 143 -12.81 -10.71 14.80
C ASP A 143 -14.16 -10.11 14.38
N ASP A 144 -14.14 -8.92 13.77
CA ASP A 144 -15.34 -8.26 13.23
C ASP A 144 -15.74 -8.84 11.87
N GLU A 145 -14.77 -9.22 11.03
CA GLU A 145 -15.03 -9.62 9.64
C GLU A 145 -15.14 -11.14 9.42
N LYS A 146 -14.69 -11.98 10.36
CA LYS A 146 -14.59 -13.45 10.17
C LYS A 146 -15.89 -14.17 9.87
N SER A 147 -17.03 -13.61 10.29
CA SER A 147 -18.36 -14.21 10.08
C SER A 147 -19.11 -13.62 8.88
N LEU A 148 -18.50 -12.68 8.15
CA LEU A 148 -19.12 -12.10 6.97
C LEU A 148 -19.22 -13.13 5.84
N ASP A 149 -20.34 -13.08 5.10
CA ASP A 149 -20.41 -13.69 3.77
C ASP A 149 -19.39 -12.97 2.86
N PRO A 150 -18.38 -13.67 2.33
CA PRO A 150 -17.33 -13.05 1.51
C PRO A 150 -17.82 -12.67 0.10
N THR A 151 -19.09 -12.93 -0.23
CA THR A 151 -19.64 -12.68 -1.56
C THR A 151 -20.13 -11.24 -1.69
N ILE A 152 -19.54 -10.47 -2.60
CA ILE A 152 -20.09 -9.16 -2.96
C ILE A 152 -21.34 -9.35 -3.83
N LYS A 153 -22.50 -8.94 -3.32
CA LYS A 153 -23.82 -9.07 -3.97
C LYS A 153 -24.18 -7.91 -4.90
N ARG A 154 -23.23 -7.01 -5.15
CA ARG A 154 -23.41 -5.78 -5.93
C ARG A 154 -22.46 -5.73 -7.13
N PRO A 155 -22.79 -4.96 -8.19
CA PRO A 155 -21.86 -4.74 -9.30
C PRO A 155 -20.51 -4.21 -8.81
N VAL A 156 -19.42 -4.77 -9.34
CA VAL A 156 -18.04 -4.38 -9.02
C VAL A 156 -17.30 -4.01 -10.30
N LEU A 157 -16.62 -2.87 -10.28
CA LEU A 157 -15.63 -2.47 -11.30
C LEU A 157 -14.25 -2.42 -10.64
N TYR A 158 -13.26 -3.03 -11.28
CA TYR A 158 -11.86 -2.92 -10.89
C TYR A 158 -11.08 -2.17 -11.97
N VAL A 159 -10.36 -1.13 -11.56
CA VAL A 159 -9.53 -0.27 -12.41
C VAL A 159 -8.08 -0.41 -11.95
N ALA A 160 -7.24 -0.94 -12.82
CA ALA A 160 -5.81 -1.06 -12.62
C ALA A 160 -5.05 -0.39 -13.76
N ALA A 161 -3.86 0.11 -13.44
CA ALA A 161 -2.86 0.51 -14.41
C ALA A 161 -1.60 -0.33 -14.14
N MET A 162 -1.01 -0.87 -15.21
CA MET A 162 0.26 -1.60 -15.16
C MET A 162 1.43 -0.66 -15.39
#